data_AF-A0A0D8I329-F1
#
_entry.id   AF-A0A0D8I329-F1
#
_cell.length_a   1.000
_cell.length_b   1.000
_cell.length_c   1.000
_cell.angle_alpha   90.00
_cell.angle_beta   90.00
_cell.angle_gamma   90.00
#
_symmetry.space_group_name_H-M   'P 1'
#
loop_
_entity.id
_entity.type
_entity.pdbx_description
1 polymer ?
#
loop_
_entity_poly.entity_id
_entity_poly.type
_entity_poly.pdbx_seq_one_letter_code
_entity_poly.pdbx_strand_id
1 'polypeptide(L)'
;MVTVRKSVLRGIVAASLVAVAGVGLSPATASADVTPVTLVNGVLSTVGGCQTTIRELIVFCTGAETLTRRSPLLLDLNPVGTNIVVLGAGLFDDGTMRDMLVDRLQAALYLAQRYPAAPIITSGGAPKSGVTEARAMRDWLVANGVHPGRITEEGRSGSTVQNAQFTSQILADRGATGVVVVSSANHVERAMIDFRVAVAGRMLVAGVIAAT
;
A
#
# COMPACT_ATOMS: atom_id res chain seq x y z
N MET A 1 -79.05 -26.10 45.32
CA MET A 1 -77.70 -26.66 45.43
C MET A 1 -76.70 -25.52 45.20
N VAL A 2 -75.98 -25.15 46.25
CA VAL A 2 -74.66 -24.46 46.30
C VAL A 2 -74.49 -23.06 45.66
N THR A 3 -74.70 -22.03 46.49
CA THR A 3 -73.73 -21.04 47.01
C THR A 3 -72.47 -20.60 46.22
N VAL A 4 -72.14 -19.29 46.33
CA VAL A 4 -70.79 -18.67 46.58
C VAL A 4 -70.18 -17.69 45.54
N ARG A 5 -70.12 -16.41 45.97
CA ARG A 5 -69.05 -15.36 45.98
C ARG A 5 -68.27 -14.84 44.74
N LYS A 6 -68.24 -13.49 44.70
CA LYS A 6 -67.10 -12.51 44.68
C LYS A 6 -65.82 -12.82 43.89
N SER A 7 -65.38 -11.84 43.08
CA SER A 7 -64.04 -11.19 42.97
C SER A 7 -63.95 -10.53 41.57
N VAL A 8 -63.73 -9.23 41.35
CA VAL A 8 -62.70 -8.24 41.72
C VAL A 8 -61.32 -8.47 41.09
N LEU A 9 -61.02 -7.61 40.11
CA LEU A 9 -59.76 -6.88 39.83
C LEU A 9 -58.86 -7.26 38.63
N ARG A 10 -58.33 -6.16 38.05
CA ARG A 10 -57.13 -5.97 37.18
C ARG A 10 -57.45 -6.15 35.69
N GLY A 11 -57.21 -5.19 34.79
CA GLY A 11 -56.18 -4.16 34.62
C GLY A 11 -55.90 -4.21 33.09
N ILE A 12 -55.53 -3.21 32.29
CA ILE A 12 -54.62 -2.08 32.37
C ILE A 12 -54.91 -1.27 31.09
N VAL A 13 -54.78 0.06 31.17
CA VAL A 13 -54.91 1.02 30.06
C VAL A 13 -53.80 0.78 29.03
N ALA A 14 -54.15 0.51 27.77
CA ALA A 14 -53.19 0.53 26.66
C ALA A 14 -53.04 1.97 26.14
N ALA A 15 -51.92 2.61 26.49
CA ALA A 15 -51.54 3.89 25.93
C ALA A 15 -50.79 3.68 24.60
N SER A 16 -51.33 4.25 23.52
CA SER A 16 -50.73 4.28 22.20
C SER A 16 -49.46 5.15 22.19
N LEU A 17 -48.32 4.55 21.87
CA LEU A 17 -47.08 5.28 21.58
C LEU A 17 -46.93 5.43 20.06
N VAL A 18 -47.03 6.68 19.60
CA VAL A 18 -46.67 7.12 18.25
C VAL A 18 -45.15 7.04 18.12
N ALA A 19 -44.64 6.16 17.26
CA ALA A 19 -43.23 6.10 16.92
C ALA A 19 -42.88 7.20 15.90
N VAL A 20 -42.08 8.17 16.32
CA VAL A 20 -41.49 9.20 15.46
C VAL A 20 -40.41 8.55 14.59
N ALA A 21 -40.48 8.80 13.28
CA ALA A 21 -39.47 8.39 12.31
C ALA A 21 -38.12 9.04 12.63
N GLY A 22 -37.19 8.24 13.16
CA GLY A 22 -35.77 8.58 13.18
C GLY A 22 -35.17 8.29 11.82
N VAL A 23 -34.62 9.31 11.17
CA VAL A 23 -33.69 9.14 10.04
C VAL A 23 -32.49 8.36 10.57
N GLY A 24 -32.50 7.05 10.36
CA GLY A 24 -31.37 6.19 10.64
C GLY A 24 -30.25 6.53 9.68
N LEU A 25 -29.31 7.38 10.11
CA LEU A 25 -27.96 7.35 9.59
C LEU A 25 -27.41 5.96 9.91
N SER A 26 -27.47 5.05 8.93
CA SER A 26 -26.72 3.81 8.98
C SER A 26 -25.26 4.19 9.24
N PRO A 27 -24.59 3.64 10.25
CA PRO A 27 -23.15 3.80 10.33
C PRO A 27 -22.61 3.15 9.06
N ALA A 28 -21.86 3.90 8.27
CA ALA A 28 -21.04 3.31 7.23
C ALA A 28 -20.18 2.25 7.95
N THR A 29 -20.49 0.97 7.74
CA THR A 29 -19.59 -0.11 8.09
C THR A 29 -18.38 0.08 7.20
N ALA A 30 -17.43 0.91 7.66
CA ALA A 30 -16.09 0.87 7.15
C ALA A 30 -15.66 -0.58 7.31
N SER A 31 -15.54 -1.31 6.19
CA SER A 31 -14.88 -2.60 6.24
C SER A 31 -13.51 -2.30 6.85
N ALA A 32 -13.25 -2.90 8.01
CA ALA A 32 -11.89 -3.00 8.49
C ALA A 32 -11.21 -3.98 7.53
N ASP A 33 -10.84 -3.48 6.35
CA ASP A 33 -9.89 -4.13 5.46
C ASP A 33 -8.57 -4.19 6.23
N VAL A 34 -8.42 -5.22 7.06
CA VAL A 34 -7.11 -5.61 7.58
C VAL A 34 -6.38 -6.22 6.38
N THR A 35 -5.79 -5.35 5.59
CA THR A 35 -4.95 -5.72 4.46
C THR A 35 -3.64 -6.30 5.01
N PRO A 36 -2.98 -7.23 4.30
CA PRO A 36 -1.68 -7.78 4.70
C PRO A 36 -0.53 -6.77 4.54
N VAL A 37 -0.84 -5.47 4.48
CA VAL A 37 0.14 -4.41 4.27
C VAL A 37 0.04 -3.38 5.37
N THR A 38 1.18 -3.05 5.98
CA THR A 38 1.30 -1.90 6.86
C THR A 38 1.94 -0.78 6.06
N LEU A 39 1.28 0.36 5.91
CA LEU A 39 1.80 1.46 5.11
C LEU A 39 2.60 2.44 5.95
N VAL A 40 3.68 2.98 5.37
CA VAL A 40 4.29 4.24 5.79
C VAL A 40 3.59 5.33 4.98
N ASN A 41 2.50 5.88 5.53
CA ASN A 41 1.67 6.82 4.79
C ASN A 41 2.36 8.17 4.72
N GLY A 42 2.76 8.54 3.51
CA GLY A 42 3.44 9.78 3.14
C GLY A 42 2.62 11.05 3.38
N VAL A 43 1.93 11.18 4.52
CA VAL A 43 1.16 12.40 4.84
C VAL A 43 2.10 13.59 4.76
N LEU A 44 3.30 13.49 5.37
CA LEU A 44 4.32 14.53 5.27
C LEU A 44 4.86 14.70 3.84
N SER A 45 4.81 13.64 3.04
CA SER A 45 5.09 13.73 1.61
C SER A 45 4.05 14.57 0.86
N THR A 46 2.76 14.44 1.19
CA THR A 46 1.67 15.17 0.50
C THR A 46 1.51 16.63 0.92
N VAL A 47 1.92 17.00 2.14
CA VAL A 47 1.94 18.40 2.63
C VAL A 47 3.34 19.03 2.52
N GLY A 48 4.03 18.81 1.40
CA GLY A 48 5.27 19.52 1.03
C GLY A 48 6.49 19.28 1.93
N GLY A 49 6.39 18.45 2.97
CA GLY A 49 7.44 18.29 3.99
C GLY A 49 8.65 17.48 3.53
N CYS A 50 8.48 16.59 2.55
CA CYS A 50 9.56 15.71 2.05
C CYS A 50 10.03 16.02 0.62
N GLN A 51 9.44 17.01 -0.05
CA GLN A 51 9.84 17.41 -1.40
C GLN A 51 10.98 18.43 -1.35
N THR A 52 12.16 17.98 -0.95
CA THR A 52 13.34 18.82 -0.77
C THR A 52 14.58 18.13 -1.34
N THR A 53 15.61 18.91 -1.64
CA THR A 53 16.94 18.43 -2.04
C THR A 53 17.88 18.28 -0.83
N ILE A 54 17.47 18.74 0.35
CA ILE A 54 18.30 18.74 1.57
C ILE A 54 18.17 17.38 2.27
N ARG A 55 19.29 16.65 2.37
CA ARG A 55 19.30 15.26 2.87
C ARG A 55 18.83 15.16 4.32
N GLU A 56 19.22 16.10 5.17
CA GLU A 56 18.86 16.12 6.59
C GLU A 56 17.35 16.22 6.77
N LEU A 57 16.70 17.06 5.96
CA LEU A 57 15.24 17.19 5.97
C LEU A 57 14.56 15.93 5.41
N ILE A 58 15.12 15.30 4.37
CA ILE A 58 14.61 14.02 3.87
C ILE A 58 14.64 12.96 4.97
N VAL A 59 15.76 12.80 5.67
CA VAL A 59 15.92 11.80 6.72
C VAL A 59 14.93 12.09 7.86
N PHE A 60 14.89 13.33 8.35
CA PHE A 60 13.98 13.75 9.40
C PHE A 60 12.51 13.49 9.03
N CYS A 61 12.09 13.93 7.85
CA CYS A 61 10.70 13.78 7.43
C CYS A 61 10.33 12.32 7.17
N THR A 62 11.28 11.48 6.72
CA THR A 62 11.04 10.03 6.55
C THR A 62 10.84 9.34 7.88
N GLY A 63 11.66 9.65 8.88
CA GLY A 63 11.50 9.10 10.24
C GLY A 63 10.23 9.58 10.96
N ALA A 64 9.64 10.69 10.50
CA ALA A 64 8.40 11.24 11.05
C ALA A 64 7.12 10.70 10.38
N GLU A 65 7.24 9.88 9.32
CA GLU A 65 6.07 9.27 8.69
C GLU A 65 5.39 8.26 9.63
N THR A 66 4.06 8.15 9.53
CA THR A 66 3.28 7.29 10.43
C THR A 66 2.85 5.99 9.75
N LEU A 67 2.89 4.90 10.51
CA LEU A 67 2.35 3.62 10.06
C LEU A 67 0.81 3.60 10.07
N THR A 68 0.19 3.08 9.02
CA THR A 68 -1.27 2.96 8.93
C THR A 68 -1.71 1.73 8.14
N ARG A 69 -2.97 1.32 8.33
CA ARG A 69 -3.63 0.25 7.55
C ARG A 69 -4.52 0.77 6.42
N ARG A 70 -4.52 2.10 6.20
CA ARG A 70 -5.25 2.74 5.10
C ARG A 70 -4.57 2.47 3.76
N SER A 71 -5.17 2.91 2.66
CA SER A 71 -4.52 2.91 1.34
C SER A 71 -3.50 4.04 1.19
N PRO A 72 -2.49 3.93 0.29
CA PRO A 72 -1.55 5.01 0.06
C PRO A 72 -2.27 6.17 -0.64
N LEU A 73 -2.34 7.34 0.02
CA LEU A 73 -3.11 8.49 -0.47
C LEU A 73 -2.72 8.91 -1.89
N LEU A 74 -1.45 8.74 -2.28
CA LEU A 74 -0.96 9.04 -3.64
C LEU A 74 -1.70 8.22 -4.71
N LEU A 75 -1.97 6.94 -4.44
CA LEU A 75 -2.69 6.05 -5.36
C LEU A 75 -4.20 6.35 -5.38
N ASP A 76 -4.77 6.78 -4.26
CA ASP A 76 -6.18 7.21 -4.20
C ASP A 76 -6.40 8.52 -5.00
N LEU A 77 -5.43 9.45 -4.95
CA LEU A 77 -5.55 10.76 -5.61
C LEU A 77 -5.16 10.73 -7.10
N ASN A 78 -4.09 10.03 -7.46
CA ASN A 78 -3.61 9.97 -8.84
C ASN A 78 -2.98 8.59 -9.16
N PRO A 79 -3.80 7.55 -9.38
CA PRO A 79 -3.30 6.22 -9.67
C PRO A 79 -2.54 6.14 -11.01
N VAL A 80 -2.90 6.95 -12.01
CA VAL A 80 -2.26 6.93 -13.34
C VAL A 80 -0.85 7.53 -13.28
N GLY A 81 -0.67 8.63 -12.54
CA GLY A 81 0.63 9.29 -12.36
C GLY A 81 1.50 8.70 -11.25
N THR A 82 1.00 7.70 -10.51
CA THR A 82 1.71 7.10 -9.37
C THR A 82 2.12 5.66 -9.69
N ASN A 83 3.42 5.38 -9.63
CA ASN A 83 3.94 4.03 -9.91
C ASN A 83 4.09 3.22 -8.61
N ILE A 84 3.76 1.93 -8.67
CA ILE A 84 4.09 0.97 -7.62
C ILE A 84 5.49 0.41 -7.94
N VAL A 85 6.44 0.58 -7.04
CA VAL A 85 7.81 0.07 -7.21
C VAL A 85 8.06 -1.06 -6.21
N VAL A 86 8.34 -2.26 -6.70
CA VAL A 86 8.65 -3.43 -5.86
C VAL A 86 10.16 -3.65 -5.83
N LEU A 87 10.74 -3.65 -4.63
CA LEU A 87 12.19 -3.86 -4.46
C LEU A 87 12.52 -5.34 -4.22
N GLY A 88 13.62 -5.80 -4.82
CA GLY A 88 14.20 -7.12 -4.59
C GLY A 88 14.61 -7.39 -3.13
N ALA A 89 14.59 -8.67 -2.73
CA ALA A 89 14.91 -9.17 -1.38
C ALA A 89 15.82 -10.43 -1.41
N GLY A 90 16.47 -10.68 -2.54
CA GLY A 90 17.34 -11.80 -2.84
C GLY A 90 16.63 -12.97 -3.53
N LEU A 91 17.37 -13.64 -4.41
CA LEU A 91 17.08 -15.00 -4.88
C LEU A 91 17.99 -16.01 -4.15
N PHE A 92 17.60 -17.28 -4.20
CA PHE A 92 18.52 -18.39 -3.94
C PHE A 92 19.44 -18.63 -5.15
N ASP A 93 20.49 -19.44 -4.98
CA ASP A 93 21.48 -19.67 -6.05
C ASP A 93 20.90 -20.40 -7.26
N ASP A 94 19.82 -21.15 -7.08
CA ASP A 94 19.05 -21.80 -8.13
C ASP A 94 18.09 -20.85 -8.88
N GLY A 95 17.98 -19.59 -8.43
CA GLY A 95 17.10 -18.57 -9.01
C GLY A 95 15.69 -18.53 -8.41
N THR A 96 15.38 -19.39 -7.43
CA THR A 96 14.09 -19.35 -6.73
C THR A 96 13.99 -18.13 -5.80
N MET A 97 12.77 -17.62 -5.61
CA MET A 97 12.52 -16.44 -4.77
C MET A 97 12.51 -16.80 -3.29
N ARG A 98 13.07 -15.91 -2.46
CA ARG A 98 12.95 -15.99 -1.00
C ARG A 98 11.55 -15.58 -0.55
N ASP A 99 11.11 -16.10 0.60
CA ASP A 99 9.79 -15.78 1.16
C ASP A 99 9.56 -14.27 1.28
N MET A 100 10.54 -13.53 1.78
CA MET A 100 10.48 -12.07 1.88
C MET A 100 10.23 -11.36 0.53
N LEU A 101 10.74 -11.92 -0.57
CA LEU A 101 10.47 -11.38 -1.91
C LEU A 101 9.02 -11.67 -2.32
N VAL A 102 8.51 -12.84 -1.98
CA VAL A 102 7.11 -13.23 -2.21
C VAL A 102 6.16 -12.35 -1.40
N ASP A 103 6.46 -12.03 -0.13
CA ASP A 103 5.63 -11.14 0.70
C ASP A 103 5.50 -9.75 0.05
N ARG A 104 6.61 -9.21 -0.47
CA ARG A 104 6.60 -7.94 -1.22
C ARG A 104 5.76 -8.01 -2.48
N LEU A 105 5.80 -9.14 -3.18
CA LEU A 105 4.99 -9.38 -4.37
C LEU A 105 3.50 -9.51 -4.05
N GLN A 106 3.14 -10.13 -2.93
CA GLN A 106 1.75 -10.19 -2.46
C GLN A 106 1.23 -8.79 -2.12
N ALA A 107 2.02 -7.98 -1.42
CA ALA A 107 1.69 -6.59 -1.15
C ALA A 107 1.51 -5.78 -2.45
N ALA A 108 2.41 -5.97 -3.42
CA ALA A 108 2.32 -5.32 -4.73
C ALA A 108 1.12 -5.81 -5.56
N LEU A 109 0.75 -7.08 -5.47
CA LEU A 109 -0.42 -7.66 -6.13
C LEU A 109 -1.72 -7.09 -5.57
N TYR A 110 -1.83 -6.99 -4.23
CA TYR A 110 -2.93 -6.27 -3.57
C TYR A 110 -3.02 -4.82 -4.09
N LEU A 111 -1.86 -4.15 -4.13
CA LEU A 111 -1.54 -2.93 -4.87
C LEU A 111 -2.26 -2.83 -6.23
N ALA A 112 -1.84 -3.73 -7.10
CA ALA A 112 -2.17 -3.76 -8.51
C ALA A 112 -3.63 -4.08 -8.79
N GLN A 113 -4.26 -4.89 -7.94
CA GLN A 113 -5.68 -5.25 -8.02
C GLN A 113 -6.57 -4.08 -7.61
N ARG A 114 -6.19 -3.37 -6.53
CA ARG A 114 -6.95 -2.20 -6.06
C ARG A 114 -6.80 -0.99 -6.98
N TYR A 115 -5.62 -0.78 -7.56
CA TYR A 115 -5.32 0.32 -8.48
C TYR A 115 -4.94 -0.21 -9.87
N PRO A 116 -5.90 -0.66 -10.69
CA PRO A 116 -5.62 -1.29 -11.97
C PRO A 116 -4.97 -0.37 -13.00
N ALA A 117 -5.09 0.96 -12.82
CA ALA A 117 -4.47 1.96 -13.68
C ALA A 117 -3.01 2.29 -13.30
N ALA A 118 -2.55 1.90 -12.10
CA ALA A 118 -1.20 2.21 -11.64
C ALA A 118 -0.16 1.35 -12.39
N PRO A 119 0.88 1.94 -13.00
CA PRO A 119 1.99 1.19 -13.56
C PRO A 119 2.85 0.59 -12.44
N ILE A 120 3.56 -0.49 -12.75
CA ILE A 120 4.41 -1.22 -11.81
C ILE A 120 5.85 -1.25 -12.35
N ILE A 121 6.81 -1.06 -11.45
CA ILE A 121 8.23 -1.29 -11.74
C ILE A 121 8.76 -2.34 -10.75
N THR A 122 9.42 -3.37 -11.25
CA THR A 122 10.15 -4.35 -10.45
C THR A 122 11.63 -4.01 -10.52
N SER A 123 12.28 -3.73 -9.38
CA SER A 123 13.67 -3.26 -9.33
C SER A 123 14.56 -4.20 -8.53
N GLY A 124 15.63 -4.67 -9.18
CA GLY A 124 16.61 -5.59 -8.62
C GLY A 124 17.41 -6.29 -9.73
N GLY A 125 18.66 -5.87 -9.91
CA GLY A 125 19.51 -6.30 -11.01
C GLY A 125 20.57 -7.36 -10.69
N ALA A 126 20.71 -7.81 -9.44
CA ALA A 126 21.68 -8.85 -9.07
C ALA A 126 21.18 -10.23 -9.55
N PRO A 127 21.80 -10.84 -10.58
CA PRO A 127 21.28 -12.09 -11.13
C PRO A 127 21.70 -13.30 -10.28
N LYS A 128 20.83 -14.31 -10.22
CA LYS A 128 21.11 -15.66 -9.75
C LYS A 128 20.60 -16.66 -10.77
N SER A 129 21.42 -17.67 -11.11
CA SER A 129 21.11 -18.63 -12.18
C SER A 129 20.70 -17.96 -13.52
N GLY A 130 21.33 -16.83 -13.85
CA GLY A 130 21.02 -16.07 -15.06
C GLY A 130 19.71 -15.25 -15.03
N VAL A 131 18.99 -15.23 -13.90
CA VAL A 131 17.73 -14.50 -13.72
C VAL A 131 17.92 -13.36 -12.73
N THR A 132 17.48 -12.15 -13.07
CA THR A 132 17.44 -11.01 -12.15
C THR A 132 16.18 -11.06 -11.27
N GLU A 133 16.24 -10.45 -10.10
CA GLU A 133 15.05 -10.29 -9.24
C GLU A 133 13.94 -9.54 -9.96
N ALA A 134 14.28 -8.48 -10.70
CA ALA A 134 13.32 -7.71 -11.49
C ALA A 134 12.52 -8.60 -12.45
N ARG A 135 13.21 -9.52 -13.12
CA ARG A 135 12.58 -10.48 -14.04
C ARG A 135 11.71 -11.49 -13.29
N ALA A 136 12.24 -12.12 -12.26
CA ALA A 136 11.51 -13.11 -11.45
C ALA A 136 10.23 -12.50 -10.85
N MET A 137 10.32 -11.27 -10.33
CA MET A 137 9.18 -10.51 -9.80
C MET A 137 8.13 -10.21 -10.87
N ARG A 138 8.53 -9.78 -12.07
CA ARG A 138 7.60 -9.55 -13.18
C ARG A 138 6.86 -10.83 -13.53
N ASP A 139 7.60 -11.91 -13.74
CA ASP A 139 7.01 -13.18 -14.19
C ASP A 139 6.04 -13.74 -13.14
N TRP A 140 6.35 -13.56 -11.83
CA TRP A 140 5.42 -13.90 -10.75
C TRP A 140 4.14 -13.04 -10.78
N LEU A 141 4.24 -11.71 -10.96
CA LEU A 141 3.07 -10.84 -11.03
C LEU A 141 2.18 -11.15 -12.23
N VAL A 142 2.79 -11.47 -13.38
CA VAL A 142 2.06 -11.91 -14.59
C VAL A 142 1.34 -13.23 -14.35
N ALA A 143 2.02 -14.21 -13.73
CA ALA A 143 1.41 -15.48 -13.36
C ALA A 143 0.23 -15.33 -12.38
N ASN A 144 0.21 -14.25 -11.60
CA ASN A 144 -0.87 -13.89 -10.68
C ASN A 144 -1.90 -12.89 -11.27
N GLY A 145 -1.93 -12.73 -12.59
CA GLY A 145 -2.99 -12.03 -13.30
C GLY A 145 -2.77 -10.54 -13.55
N VAL A 146 -1.58 -9.99 -13.24
CA VAL A 146 -1.25 -8.61 -13.62
C VAL A 146 -0.88 -8.55 -15.10
N HIS A 147 -1.55 -7.67 -15.86
CA HIS A 147 -1.25 -7.51 -17.29
C HIS A 147 0.23 -7.12 -17.51
N PRO A 148 0.99 -7.84 -18.36
CA PRO A 148 2.44 -7.63 -18.52
C PRO A 148 2.80 -6.22 -19.01
N GLY A 149 1.92 -5.58 -19.80
CA GLY A 149 2.12 -4.20 -20.24
C GLY A 149 2.06 -3.15 -19.13
N ARG A 150 1.62 -3.51 -17.91
CA ARG A 150 1.69 -2.64 -16.74
C ARG A 150 3.04 -2.68 -16.03
N ILE A 151 3.84 -3.71 -16.28
CA ILE A 151 5.05 -4.00 -15.49
C ILE A 151 6.28 -3.64 -16.32
N THR A 152 7.25 -3.00 -15.68
CA THR A 152 8.55 -2.72 -16.29
C THR A 152 9.66 -3.17 -15.37
N GLU A 153 10.65 -3.81 -15.96
CA GLU A 153 11.81 -4.34 -15.24
C GLU A 153 12.90 -3.26 -15.15
N GLU A 154 13.43 -3.04 -13.95
CA GLU A 154 14.70 -2.37 -13.71
C GLU A 154 15.69 -3.43 -13.21
N GLY A 155 16.45 -4.02 -14.14
CA GLY A 155 17.35 -5.15 -13.87
C GLY A 155 18.83 -4.80 -13.84
N ARG A 156 19.21 -3.53 -13.64
CA ARG A 156 20.61 -3.07 -13.73
C ARG A 156 21.24 -2.79 -12.37
N SER A 157 20.43 -2.64 -11.34
CA SER A 157 20.87 -2.27 -10.00
C SER A 157 21.62 -3.38 -9.25
N GLY A 158 22.69 -3.02 -8.55
CA GLY A 158 23.41 -3.89 -7.62
C GLY A 158 23.28 -3.48 -6.15
N SER A 159 22.51 -2.44 -5.84
CA SER A 159 22.36 -1.88 -4.49
C SER A 159 21.03 -1.13 -4.32
N THR A 160 20.63 -0.86 -3.08
CA THR A 160 19.41 -0.05 -2.80
C THR A 160 19.51 1.36 -3.39
N VAL A 161 20.67 2.00 -3.33
CA VAL A 161 20.87 3.33 -3.92
C VAL A 161 20.70 3.27 -5.44
N GLN A 162 21.25 2.25 -6.10
CA GLN A 162 21.08 2.07 -7.55
C GLN A 162 19.64 1.72 -7.94
N ASN A 163 18.90 0.93 -7.12
CA ASN A 163 17.47 0.71 -7.33
C ASN A 163 16.75 2.06 -7.45
N ALA A 164 16.98 2.96 -6.49
CA ALA A 164 16.36 4.28 -6.47
C ALA A 164 16.80 5.15 -7.67
N GLN A 165 18.10 5.18 -7.98
CA GLN A 165 18.65 6.00 -9.07
C GLN A 165 18.20 5.54 -10.46
N PHE A 166 18.19 4.24 -10.74
CA PHE A 166 17.79 3.72 -12.05
C PHE A 166 16.27 3.71 -12.19
N THR A 167 15.54 3.43 -11.12
CA THR A 167 14.08 3.55 -11.13
C THR A 167 13.64 5.00 -11.29
N SER A 168 14.32 5.97 -10.68
CA SER A 168 13.95 7.39 -10.82
C SER A 168 14.07 7.91 -12.25
N GLN A 169 15.00 7.36 -13.05
CA GLN A 169 15.10 7.66 -14.48
C GLN A 169 13.86 7.17 -15.24
N ILE A 170 13.45 5.91 -15.01
CA ILE A 170 12.22 5.35 -15.60
C ILE A 170 10.98 6.16 -15.20
N LEU A 171 10.91 6.59 -13.94
CA LEU A 171 9.81 7.44 -13.44
C LEU A 171 9.79 8.81 -14.12
N ALA A 172 10.96 9.43 -14.31
CA ALA A 172 11.08 10.72 -14.98
C ALA A 172 10.68 10.64 -16.46
N ASP A 173 11.12 9.61 -17.18
CA ASP A 173 10.78 9.39 -18.59
C ASP A 173 9.26 9.21 -18.81
N ARG A 174 8.54 8.74 -17.77
CA ARG A 174 7.08 8.59 -17.77
C ARG A 174 6.32 9.84 -17.35
N GLY A 175 7.00 10.88 -16.88
CA GLY A 175 6.34 12.01 -16.24
C GLY A 175 5.59 11.63 -14.96
N ALA A 176 6.08 10.63 -14.22
CA ALA A 176 5.44 10.20 -12.98
C ALA A 176 5.40 11.33 -11.94
N THR A 177 4.27 11.47 -11.26
CA THR A 177 4.05 12.46 -10.20
C THR A 177 4.17 11.88 -8.80
N GLY A 178 4.20 10.54 -8.69
CA GLY A 178 4.32 9.86 -7.42
C GLY A 178 4.89 8.44 -7.54
N VAL A 179 5.41 7.94 -6.43
CA VAL A 179 5.88 6.57 -6.29
C VAL A 179 5.49 5.99 -4.93
N VAL A 180 5.03 4.74 -4.95
CA VAL A 180 4.80 3.91 -3.77
C VAL A 180 5.83 2.79 -3.77
N VAL A 181 6.76 2.84 -2.82
CA VAL A 181 7.85 1.86 -2.69
C VAL A 181 7.42 0.71 -1.80
N VAL A 182 7.34 -0.49 -2.35
CA VAL A 182 7.00 -1.74 -1.65
C VAL A 182 8.28 -2.44 -1.21
N SER A 183 8.43 -2.63 0.11
CA SER A 183 9.58 -3.30 0.71
C SER A 183 9.21 -3.95 2.05
N SER A 184 10.20 -4.46 2.78
CA SER A 184 10.05 -5.07 4.12
C SER A 184 10.25 -4.04 5.23
N ALA A 185 9.77 -4.35 6.44
CA ALA A 185 9.76 -3.41 7.57
C ALA A 185 11.14 -2.84 7.91
N ASN A 186 12.17 -3.69 7.88
CA ASN A 186 13.56 -3.31 8.17
C ASN A 186 14.26 -2.56 7.01
N HIS A 187 13.60 -2.40 5.85
CA HIS A 187 14.21 -1.84 4.64
C HIS A 187 13.46 -0.65 4.06
N VAL A 188 12.15 -0.53 4.30
CA VAL A 188 11.30 0.49 3.68
C VAL A 188 11.78 1.91 3.96
N GLU A 189 12.24 2.21 5.18
CA GLU A 189 12.65 3.57 5.56
C GLU A 189 13.89 4.00 4.76
N ARG A 190 14.92 3.14 4.74
CA ARG A 190 16.13 3.36 3.92
C ARG A 190 15.77 3.51 2.44
N ALA A 191 14.89 2.64 1.94
CA ALA A 191 14.45 2.71 0.56
C ALA A 191 13.76 4.05 0.25
N MET A 192 12.84 4.51 1.11
CA MET A 192 12.16 5.79 0.93
C MET A 192 13.14 6.97 0.92
N ILE A 193 14.15 6.98 1.80
CA ILE A 193 15.21 8.00 1.81
C ILE A 193 15.95 8.00 0.47
N ASP A 194 16.39 6.84 0.00
CA ASP A 194 17.12 6.72 -1.27
C ASP A 194 16.27 7.20 -2.46
N PHE A 195 14.97 6.86 -2.49
CA PHE A 195 14.04 7.33 -3.52
C PHE A 195 13.83 8.85 -3.45
N ARG A 196 13.62 9.42 -2.25
CA ARG A 196 13.46 10.87 -2.06
C ARG A 196 14.69 11.65 -2.53
N VAL A 197 15.88 11.14 -2.23
CA VAL A 197 17.15 11.69 -2.72
C VAL A 197 17.21 11.57 -4.25
N ALA A 198 16.90 10.41 -4.81
CA ALA A 198 16.99 10.16 -6.26
C ALA A 198 16.01 11.00 -7.08
N VAL A 199 14.82 11.31 -6.56
CA VAL A 199 13.83 12.16 -7.24
C VAL A 199 14.03 13.65 -6.96
N ALA A 200 14.85 14.01 -5.98
CA ALA A 200 15.22 15.39 -5.66
C ALA A 200 14.01 16.34 -5.51
N GLY A 201 12.97 15.88 -4.81
CA GLY A 201 11.74 16.63 -4.56
C GLY A 201 10.75 16.73 -5.73
N ARG A 202 11.07 16.17 -6.91
CA ARG A 202 10.23 16.29 -8.12
C ARG A 202 8.91 15.51 -8.07
N MET A 203 8.78 14.55 -7.17
CA MET A 203 7.58 13.74 -7.02
C MET A 203 7.39 13.26 -5.58
N LEU A 204 6.18 12.82 -5.28
CA LEU A 204 5.80 12.31 -3.96
C LEU A 204 6.32 10.87 -3.78
N VAL A 205 6.80 10.53 -2.58
CA VAL A 205 7.32 9.19 -2.25
C VAL A 205 6.63 8.67 -1.00
N ALA A 206 5.89 7.56 -1.12
CA ALA A 206 5.32 6.82 0.00
C ALA A 206 5.89 5.40 0.08
N GLY A 207 5.74 4.75 1.24
CA GLY A 207 6.21 3.38 1.47
C GLY A 207 5.09 2.42 1.84
N VAL A 208 5.23 1.17 1.40
CA VAL A 208 4.39 0.03 1.80
C VAL A 208 5.31 -1.01 2.42
N ILE A 209 5.03 -1.40 3.66
CA ILE A 209 5.62 -2.56 4.29
C ILE A 209 4.76 -3.77 3.93
N ALA A 210 5.37 -4.74 3.25
CA ALA A 210 4.83 -6.08 3.17
C ALA A 210 4.83 -6.71 4.57
N ALA A 211 3.65 -7.03 5.10
CA ALA A 211 3.54 -7.77 6.34
C ALA A 211 3.51 -9.28 6.01
N THR A 212 4.25 -10.04 6.79
CA THR A 212 4.21 -11.51 6.86
C THR A 212 2.96 -11.97 7.59
#